data_AF-A0A2P5Y8R7-F1
#
_entry.id   AF-A0A2P5Y8R7-F1
#
_cell.length_a   1.000
_cell.length_b   1.000
_cell.length_c   1.000
_cell.angle_alpha   90.00
_cell.angle_beta   90.00
_cell.angle_gamma   90.00
#
_symmetry.space_group_name_H-M   'P 1'
#
loop_
_entity.id
_entity.type
_entity.pdbx_description
1 polymer ?
#
loop_
_entity_poly.entity_id
_entity_poly.type
_entity_poly.pdbx_seq_one_letter_code
_entity_poly.pdbx_strand_id
1 'polypeptide(L)'
;METGHVFVENVKDVIVANRQIARRFQTLHYPCTHVVAACAKVLLNIEQFINEVYTLERTLRVWENVFPVLPDLSIWELPPTTFELVLDKGLHSNLKGHPQSSRIHNEMDIREKSDEKPCGICRLAGHN
;
A
#
# COMPACT_ATOMS: atom_id res chain seq x y z
N MET A 1 -16.76 -36.40 0.80
CA MET A 1 -17.22 -35.23 0.01
C MET A 1 -17.19 -33.91 0.80
N GLU A 2 -16.68 -33.88 2.04
CA GLU A 2 -16.81 -32.72 2.93
C GLU A 2 -15.57 -31.80 2.96
N THR A 3 -14.38 -32.31 2.64
CA THR A 3 -13.12 -31.57 2.72
C THR A 3 -12.95 -30.47 1.66
N GLY A 4 -13.60 -30.63 0.50
CA GLY A 4 -13.59 -29.60 -0.55
C GLY A 4 -14.49 -28.40 -0.24
N HIS A 5 -15.61 -28.63 0.46
CA HIS A 5 -16.59 -27.58 0.78
C HIS A 5 -16.06 -26.63 1.85
N VAL A 6 -15.43 -27.19 2.90
CA VAL A 6 -14.79 -26.42 3.98
C VAL A 6 -13.62 -25.56 3.48
N PHE A 7 -12.91 -26.00 2.43
CA PHE A 7 -11.83 -25.23 1.82
C PHE A 7 -12.37 -24.03 1.01
N VAL A 8 -13.48 -24.23 0.28
CA VAL A 8 -14.12 -23.16 -0.49
C VAL A 8 -14.75 -22.10 0.43
N GLU A 9 -15.37 -22.51 1.53
CA GLU A 9 -15.89 -21.56 2.55
C GLU A 9 -14.76 -20.78 3.21
N ASN A 10 -13.67 -21.44 3.62
CA ASN A 10 -12.48 -20.74 4.13
C ASN A 10 -11.89 -19.74 3.13
N VAL A 11 -11.85 -20.07 1.83
CA VAL A 11 -11.39 -19.14 0.80
C VAL A 11 -12.34 -17.95 0.69
N LYS A 12 -13.65 -18.16 0.71
CA LYS A 12 -14.65 -17.07 0.70
C LYS A 12 -14.50 -16.18 1.95
N ASP A 13 -14.34 -16.76 3.12
CA ASP A 13 -14.17 -16.04 4.39
C ASP A 13 -12.85 -15.25 4.42
N VAL A 14 -11.75 -15.83 3.92
CA VAL A 14 -10.46 -15.15 3.77
C VAL A 14 -10.55 -14.01 2.74
N ILE A 15 -11.32 -14.16 1.67
CA ILE A 15 -11.55 -13.08 0.68
C ILE A 15 -12.37 -11.94 1.30
N VAL A 16 -13.43 -12.26 2.04
CA VAL A 16 -14.24 -11.28 2.78
C VAL A 16 -13.39 -10.56 3.86
N ALA A 17 -12.53 -11.29 4.57
CA ALA A 17 -11.60 -10.71 5.55
C ALA A 17 -10.47 -9.88 4.91
N ASN A 18 -10.02 -10.22 3.69
CA ASN A 18 -9.05 -9.43 2.93
C ASN A 18 -9.64 -8.04 2.58
N ARG A 19 -10.96 -8.00 2.35
CA ARG A 19 -11.76 -6.76 2.26
C ARG A 19 -11.71 -5.91 3.52
N GLN A 20 -11.20 -6.40 4.65
CA GLN A 20 -10.96 -5.65 5.90
C GLN A 20 -9.46 -5.42 6.20
N ILE A 21 -8.58 -6.33 5.78
CA ILE A 21 -7.13 -6.28 6.10
C ILE A 21 -6.34 -5.42 5.10
N ALA A 22 -6.77 -5.35 3.84
CA ALA A 22 -6.10 -4.58 2.81
C ALA A 22 -6.68 -3.18 2.67
N ARG A 23 -6.35 -2.26 3.58
CA ARG A 23 -6.77 -0.83 3.54
C ARG A 23 -6.53 -0.14 2.18
N ARG A 24 -5.57 -0.62 1.37
CA ARG A 24 -5.23 -0.06 0.05
C ARG A 24 -6.08 -0.59 -1.11
N PHE A 25 -6.53 -1.85 -1.04
CA PHE A 25 -7.32 -2.49 -2.11
C PHE A 25 -8.83 -2.31 -1.89
N GLN A 26 -9.26 -2.05 -0.65
CA GLN A 26 -10.63 -1.60 -0.35
C GLN A 26 -11.02 -0.36 -1.16
N THR A 27 -10.10 0.60 -1.28
CA THR A 27 -10.31 1.87 -2.01
C THR A 27 -10.56 1.65 -3.51
N LEU A 28 -9.96 0.60 -4.08
CA LEU A 28 -10.04 0.29 -5.50
C LEU A 28 -11.09 -0.78 -5.79
N HIS A 29 -11.89 -1.25 -4.83
CA HIS A 29 -12.99 -2.20 -5.01
C HIS A 29 -12.71 -3.41 -5.96
N TYR A 30 -11.44 -3.78 -6.14
CA TYR A 30 -10.96 -4.76 -7.10
C TYR A 30 -10.16 -5.83 -6.34
N PRO A 31 -10.37 -7.13 -6.62
CA PRO A 31 -9.68 -8.20 -5.91
C PRO A 31 -8.16 -8.10 -6.11
N CYS A 32 -7.40 -8.24 -5.03
CA CYS A 32 -5.94 -8.27 -5.13
C CYS A 32 -5.47 -9.52 -5.89
N THR A 33 -4.23 -9.49 -6.40
CA THR A 33 -3.65 -10.60 -7.16
C THR A 33 -3.67 -11.94 -6.40
N HIS A 34 -3.55 -11.91 -5.07
CA HIS A 34 -3.64 -13.11 -4.23
C HIS A 34 -5.04 -13.74 -4.28
N VAL A 35 -6.10 -12.93 -4.30
CA VAL A 35 -7.48 -13.42 -4.41
C VAL A 35 -7.70 -14.05 -5.78
N VAL A 36 -7.22 -13.40 -6.85
CA VAL A 36 -7.31 -13.94 -8.22
C VAL A 36 -6.60 -15.30 -8.31
N ALA A 37 -5.38 -15.40 -7.77
CA ALA A 37 -4.62 -16.65 -7.76
C ALA A 37 -5.29 -17.76 -6.92
N ALA A 38 -5.86 -17.42 -5.77
CA ALA A 38 -6.61 -18.35 -4.94
C ALA A 38 -7.85 -18.87 -5.68
N CYS A 39 -8.66 -17.98 -6.26
CA CYS A 39 -9.83 -18.34 -7.04
C CYS A 39 -9.49 -19.27 -8.21
N ALA A 40 -8.41 -18.99 -8.95
CA ALA A 40 -7.94 -19.86 -10.03
C ALA A 40 -7.56 -21.27 -9.53
N LYS A 41 -6.90 -21.36 -8.36
CA LYS A 41 -6.48 -22.63 -7.75
C LYS A 41 -7.66 -23.49 -7.30
N VAL A 42 -8.77 -22.88 -6.88
CA VAL A 42 -9.98 -23.59 -6.41
C VAL A 42 -11.13 -23.59 -7.42
N LEU A 43 -10.88 -23.18 -8.66
CA LEU A 43 -11.87 -23.11 -9.74
C LEU A 43 -13.13 -22.29 -9.37
N LEU A 44 -12.93 -21.21 -8.60
CA LEU A 44 -14.00 -20.25 -8.29
C LEU A 44 -14.10 -19.18 -9.37
N ASN A 45 -15.34 -18.79 -9.69
CA ASN A 45 -15.57 -17.65 -10.56
C ASN A 45 -15.15 -16.34 -9.86
N ILE A 46 -14.08 -15.71 -10.34
CA ILE A 46 -13.55 -14.46 -9.81
C ILE A 46 -14.51 -13.27 -10.00
N GLU A 47 -15.39 -13.32 -11.00
CA GLU A 47 -16.33 -12.24 -11.33
C GLU A 47 -17.26 -11.93 -10.16
N GLN A 48 -17.57 -12.92 -9.31
CA GLN A 48 -18.39 -12.74 -8.10
C GLN A 48 -17.73 -11.83 -7.06
N PHE A 49 -16.41 -11.60 -7.18
CA PHE A 49 -15.63 -10.78 -6.25
C PHE A 49 -15.22 -9.43 -6.85
N ILE A 50 -15.48 -9.20 -8.14
CA ILE A 50 -15.24 -7.93 -8.81
C ILE A 50 -16.44 -7.01 -8.53
N ASN A 51 -16.17 -5.79 -8.05
CA ASN A 51 -17.24 -4.81 -7.86
C ASN A 51 -17.86 -4.40 -9.20
N GLU A 52 -19.17 -4.19 -9.22
CA GLU A 52 -19.93 -3.73 -10.39
C GLU A 52 -19.28 -2.54 -11.12
N VAL A 53 -18.59 -1.63 -10.42
CA VAL A 53 -17.90 -0.48 -11.01
C VAL A 53 -16.84 -0.84 -12.04
N TYR A 54 -16.30 -2.05 -11.98
CA TYR A 54 -15.33 -2.58 -12.95
C TYR A 54 -15.96 -3.48 -14.02
N THR A 55 -17.28 -3.62 -14.04
CA THR A 55 -17.95 -4.37 -15.10
C THR A 55 -17.88 -3.61 -16.41
N LEU A 56 -17.83 -4.37 -17.51
CA LEU A 56 -17.84 -3.81 -18.86
C LEU A 56 -19.10 -2.97 -19.09
N GLU A 57 -20.26 -3.43 -18.61
CA GLU A 57 -21.53 -2.72 -18.70
C GLU A 57 -21.46 -1.32 -18.06
N ARG A 58 -20.96 -1.21 -16.82
CA ARG A 58 -20.83 0.09 -16.16
C ARG A 58 -19.81 0.99 -16.85
N THR A 59 -18.71 0.40 -17.34
CA THR A 59 -17.69 1.12 -18.11
C THR A 59 -18.31 1.70 -19.38
N LEU A 60 -19.03 0.90 -20.16
CA LEU A 60 -19.73 1.36 -21.36
C LEU A 60 -20.70 2.50 -21.04
N ARG A 61 -21.51 2.39 -19.99
CA ARG A 61 -22.40 3.48 -19.57
C ARG A 61 -21.67 4.79 -19.21
N VAL A 62 -20.46 4.70 -18.65
CA VAL A 62 -19.63 5.89 -18.38
C VAL A 62 -19.18 6.54 -19.69
N TRP A 63 -18.76 5.73 -20.66
CA TRP A 63 -18.28 6.19 -21.98
C TRP A 63 -19.40 6.54 -22.98
N GLU A 64 -20.61 6.02 -22.79
CA GLU A 64 -21.81 6.39 -23.56
C GLU A 64 -22.26 7.83 -23.28
N ASN A 65 -21.83 8.41 -22.15
CA ASN A 65 -22.09 9.82 -21.91
C ASN A 65 -21.43 10.64 -23.01
N VAL A 66 -22.23 11.47 -23.66
CA VAL A 66 -21.72 12.47 -24.59
C VAL A 66 -20.85 13.41 -23.77
N PHE A 67 -19.53 13.26 -23.89
CA PHE A 67 -18.61 14.26 -23.38
C PHE A 67 -18.99 15.59 -24.02
N PRO A 68 -19.24 16.65 -23.24
CA PRO A 68 -19.47 17.96 -23.82
C PRO A 68 -18.26 18.26 -24.72
N VAL A 69 -18.55 18.73 -25.94
CA VAL A 69 -17.50 19.22 -26.82
C VAL A 69 -16.74 20.27 -26.02
N LEU A 70 -15.41 20.11 -25.92
CA LEU A 70 -14.58 21.12 -25.28
C LEU A 70 -14.89 22.45 -25.99
N PRO A 71 -15.36 23.47 -25.25
CA PRO A 71 -15.62 24.76 -25.87
C PRO A 71 -14.33 25.26 -26.51
N ASP A 72 -14.46 26.07 -27.56
CA ASP A 72 -13.29 26.64 -28.23
C ASP A 72 -12.35 27.28 -27.20
N LEU A 73 -11.04 27.07 -27.35
CA LEU A 73 -10.03 27.57 -26.41
C LEU A 73 -10.11 29.09 -26.22
N SER A 74 -10.65 29.81 -27.21
CA SER A 74 -10.92 31.25 -27.13
C SER A 74 -12.01 31.65 -26.12
N ILE A 75 -12.88 30.71 -25.71
CA ILE A 75 -13.97 30.90 -24.73
C ILE A 75 -13.49 30.54 -23.32
N TRP A 76 -12.35 29.87 -23.19
CA TRP A 76 -11.82 29.52 -21.88
C TRP A 76 -11.29 30.78 -21.23
N GLU A 77 -11.87 31.17 -20.10
CA GLU A 77 -11.26 32.16 -19.22
C GLU A 77 -10.00 31.52 -18.61
N LEU A 78 -8.90 31.60 -19.35
CA LEU A 78 -7.59 31.28 -18.82
C LEU A 78 -7.29 32.31 -17.72
N PRO A 79 -7.00 31.87 -16.48
CA PRO A 79 -6.53 32.81 -15.47
C PRO A 79 -5.32 33.56 -16.04
N PRO A 80 -5.17 34.86 -15.73
CA PRO A 80 -4.05 35.66 -16.23
C PRO A 80 -2.75 34.88 -16.07
N THR A 81 -1.96 34.78 -17.15
CA THR A 81 -0.68 34.04 -17.18
C THR A 81 0.29 34.51 -16.08
N THR A 82 0.00 35.65 -15.45
CA THR A 82 0.56 36.14 -14.20
C THR A 82 -0.13 35.53 -12.98
N PHE A 83 -0.20 34.21 -12.87
CA PHE A 83 -0.29 33.61 -11.54
C PHE A 83 1.14 33.47 -11.04
N GLU A 84 1.52 34.27 -10.05
CA GLU A 84 2.74 33.96 -9.30
C GLU A 84 2.49 32.62 -8.61
N LEU A 85 3.19 31.57 -9.05
CA LEU A 85 3.31 30.33 -8.30
C LEU A 85 4.11 30.65 -7.03
N VAL A 86 3.43 31.15 -6.01
CA VAL A 86 4.01 31.36 -4.69
C VAL A 86 4.22 29.99 -4.07
N LEU A 87 5.46 29.49 -4.16
CA LEU A 87 5.87 28.28 -3.46
C LEU A 87 5.69 28.52 -1.96
N ASP A 88 4.76 27.79 -1.33
CA ASP A 88 4.59 27.82 0.11
C ASP A 88 5.85 27.26 0.77
N LYS A 89 6.62 28.14 1.42
CA LYS A 89 7.82 27.78 2.16
C LYS A 89 7.52 26.84 3.34
N GLY A 90 6.27 26.76 3.81
CA GLY A 90 5.82 25.84 4.85
C GLY A 90 5.62 24.40 4.36
N LEU A 91 5.40 24.19 3.04
CA LEU A 91 5.40 22.87 2.41
C LEU A 91 6.81 22.34 2.12
N HIS A 92 7.84 23.18 2.29
CA HIS A 92 9.22 22.73 2.27
C HIS A 92 9.47 21.91 3.54
N SER A 93 9.34 20.58 3.42
CA SER A 93 9.89 19.66 4.40
C SER A 93 11.38 19.99 4.51
N ASN A 94 11.79 20.60 5.61
CA ASN A 94 13.18 20.95 5.84
C ASN A 94 14.05 19.69 5.67
N LEU A 95 14.78 19.61 4.57
CA LEU A 95 15.93 18.72 4.42
C LEU A 95 17.07 19.28 5.28
N LYS A 96 16.91 19.26 6.60
CA LYS A 96 18.07 19.44 7.49
C LYS A 96 17.87 18.76 8.82
N GLY A 97 18.08 17.44 8.77
CA GLY A 97 18.26 16.62 9.95
C GLY A 97 17.84 15.19 9.65
N HIS A 98 18.78 14.25 9.76
CA HIS A 98 18.43 12.86 9.98
C HIS A 98 17.56 12.84 11.25
N PRO A 99 16.36 12.24 11.22
CA PRO A 99 15.61 12.01 12.45
C PRO A 99 16.53 11.22 13.36
N GLN A 100 17.04 11.84 14.43
CA GLN A 100 17.90 11.15 15.35
C GLN A 100 17.02 10.08 15.98
N SER A 101 17.19 8.83 15.56
CA SER A 101 16.42 7.73 16.13
C SER A 101 16.86 7.60 17.58
N SER A 102 16.09 8.16 18.51
CA SER A 102 16.16 7.76 19.91
C SER A 102 15.50 6.39 20.01
N ARG A 103 16.18 5.36 19.52
CA ARG A 103 15.73 3.99 19.71
C ARG A 103 15.73 3.75 21.21
N ILE A 104 14.55 3.52 21.77
CA ILE A 104 14.37 3.11 23.15
C ILE A 104 15.04 1.73 23.25
N HIS A 105 16.11 1.64 24.04
CA HIS A 105 16.77 0.37 24.31
C HIS A 105 15.83 -0.52 25.12
N ASN A 106 15.52 -1.69 24.59
CA ASN A 106 14.79 -2.73 25.32
C ASN A 106 15.76 -3.75 25.94
N GLU A 107 15.24 -4.63 26.79
CA GLU A 107 16.02 -5.68 27.47
C GLU A 107 16.86 -6.55 26.50
N MET A 108 16.38 -6.76 25.28
CA MET A 108 17.12 -7.44 24.20
C MET A 108 18.42 -6.71 23.76
N ASP A 109 18.49 -5.39 23.97
CA ASP A 109 19.67 -4.56 23.64
C ASP A 109 20.67 -4.51 24.81
N ILE A 110 20.30 -4.99 26.01
CA ILE A 110 21.18 -5.12 27.17
C ILE A 110 21.94 -6.43 27.06
N ARG A 111 23.18 -6.40 26.55
CA ARG A 111 24.08 -7.55 26.66
C ARG A 111 24.63 -7.63 28.07
N GLU A 112 24.55 -8.81 28.69
CA GLU A 112 25.33 -9.12 29.90
C GLU A 112 26.78 -8.72 29.70
N LYS A 113 27.41 -8.19 30.75
CA LYS A 113 28.86 -7.92 30.76
C LYS A 113 29.56 -9.26 30.62
N SER A 114 29.86 -9.65 29.38
CA SER A 114 30.76 -10.77 29.12
C SER A 114 32.13 -10.41 29.69
N ASP A 115 32.81 -11.41 30.25
CA ASP A 115 34.18 -11.30 30.73
C ASP A 115 35.06 -10.53 29.73
N GLU A 116 36.02 -9.75 30.26
CA GLU A 116 36.91 -8.91 29.47
C GLU A 116 37.43 -9.67 28.25
N LYS A 117 36.98 -9.23 27.07
CA LYS A 117 37.39 -9.87 25.83
C LYS A 117 38.90 -9.70 25.70
N PRO A 118 39.65 -10.77 25.40
CA PRO A 118 41.07 -10.65 25.18
C PRO A 118 41.33 -9.74 23.98
N CYS A 119 42.38 -8.92 24.04
CA CYS A 119 42.74 -8.00 22.97
C CYS A 119 42.85 -8.75 21.64
N GLY A 120 42.22 -8.21 20.59
CA GLY A 120 42.13 -8.88 19.28
C GLY A 120 43.49 -9.16 18.61
N ILE A 121 44.54 -8.47 19.06
CA ILE A 121 45.90 -8.58 18.52
C ILE A 121 46.73 -9.55 19.34
N CYS A 122 46.82 -9.36 20.66
CA CYS A 122 47.71 -10.14 21.52
C CYS A 122 47.02 -11.28 22.30
N ARG A 123 45.69 -11.35 22.27
CA ARG A 123 44.84 -12.32 22.96
C ARG A 123 45.00 -12.38 24.49
N LEU A 124 45.55 -11.33 25.11
CA LEU A 124 45.65 -11.20 26.57
C LEU A 124 44.52 -10.33 27.12
N ALA A 125 44.08 -10.63 28.34
CA ALA A 125 43.12 -9.83 29.09
C ALA A 125 43.83 -8.67 29.83
N GLY A 126 43.07 -7.64 30.22
CA GLY A 126 43.58 -6.56 31.07
C GLY A 126 44.20 -5.36 30.37
N HIS A 127 44.15 -5.27 29.03
CA HIS A 127 44.37 -4.00 28.34
C HIS A 127 43.57 -3.97 27.04
N ASN A 128 42.76 -2.92 26.88
CA ASN A 128 42.14 -2.54 25.62
C ASN A 128 42.98 -1.44 24.97
#